data_AF-A0AAN2K9A8-F1
#
_entry.id   AF-A0AAN2K9A8-F1
#
_cell.length_a   1.000
_cell.length_b   1.000
_cell.length_c   1.000
_cell.angle_alpha   90.00
_cell.angle_beta   90.00
_cell.angle_gamma   90.00
#
_symmetry.space_group_name_H-M   'P 1'
#
loop_
_entity.id
_entity.type
_entity.pdbx_description
1 polymer ?
#
loop_
_entity_poly.entity_id
_entity_poly.type
_entity_poly.pdbx_seq_one_letter_code
_entity_poly.pdbx_strand_id
1 'polypeptide(L)' 'MDDADLSQETEAAFISNALSARKPALKSPDGKCLWCRDEPVVAGTAFCCAECGEDYARHERQMKQGHRSKKYPSDPSET' A
#
# COMPACT_ATOMS: atom_id res chain seq x y z
N MET A 1 -26.83 -14.24 -23.42
CA MET A 1 -25.51 -14.02 -22.80
C MET A 1 -24.83 -15.36 -22.80
N ASP A 2 -23.84 -15.50 -23.67
CA ASP A 2 -22.99 -16.68 -23.69
C ASP A 2 -21.86 -16.54 -22.66
N ASP A 3 -21.00 -17.54 -22.57
CA ASP A 3 -19.90 -17.54 -21.60
C ASP A 3 -18.90 -16.40 -21.87
N ALA A 4 -18.79 -15.93 -23.11
CA ALA A 4 -17.91 -14.83 -23.48
C ALA A 4 -18.44 -13.50 -22.95
N ASP A 5 -19.75 -13.27 -23.08
CA ASP A 5 -20.42 -12.08 -22.51
C ASP A 5 -20.21 -12.02 -20.99
N LEU A 6 -20.37 -13.14 -20.29
CA LEU A 6 -20.19 -13.23 -18.83
C LEU A 6 -18.72 -12.98 -18.42
N SER A 7 -17.75 -13.56 -19.14
CA SER A 7 -16.33 -13.33 -18.87
C SER A 7 -16.00 -11.84 -18.99
N GLN A 8 -16.45 -11.20 -20.08
CA GLN A 8 -16.15 -9.80 -20.34
C GLN A 8 -16.76 -8.87 -19.27
N GLU A 9 -17.98 -9.15 -18.83
CA GLU A 9 -18.63 -8.39 -17.75
C GLU A 9 -17.82 -8.48 -16.44
N THR A 10 -17.35 -9.67 -16.09
CA THR A 10 -16.52 -9.85 -14.89
C THR A 10 -15.20 -9.10 -15.00
N GLU A 11 -14.52 -9.16 -16.15
CA GLU A 11 -13.26 -8.44 -16.38
C GLU A 11 -13.45 -6.93 -16.27
N ALA A 12 -14.52 -6.39 -16.88
CA ALA A 12 -14.85 -4.97 -16.78
C ALA A 12 -15.16 -4.55 -15.32
N ALA A 13 -15.86 -5.40 -14.57
CA ALA A 13 -16.10 -5.19 -13.15
C ALA A 13 -14.80 -5.21 -12.33
N PHE A 14 -13.88 -6.13 -12.61
CA PHE A 14 -12.57 -6.18 -11.94
C PHE A 14 -11.74 -4.93 -12.23
N ILE A 15 -11.67 -4.51 -13.50
CA ILE A 15 -10.91 -3.32 -13.91
C ILE A 15 -11.49 -2.06 -13.25
N SER A 16 -12.81 -1.87 -13.32
CA SER A 16 -13.47 -0.71 -12.72
C SER A 16 -13.28 -0.66 -11.20
N ASN A 17 -13.36 -1.80 -10.52
CA ASN A 17 -13.09 -1.90 -9.09
C ASN A 17 -11.61 -1.62 -8.75
N ALA A 18 -10.66 -2.10 -9.56
CA ALA A 18 -9.25 -1.81 -9.36
C ALA A 18 -8.93 -0.32 -9.53
N LEU A 19 -9.56 0.33 -10.51
CA LEU A 19 -9.42 1.77 -10.74
C LEU A 19 -10.03 2.60 -9.60
N SER A 20 -11.21 2.22 -9.11
CA SER A 20 -11.88 2.92 -8.02
C SER A 20 -11.21 2.71 -6.66
N ALA A 21 -10.63 1.53 -6.42
CA ALA A 21 -9.91 1.21 -5.18
C ALA A 21 -8.48 1.76 -5.12
N ARG A 22 -8.00 2.40 -6.19
CA ARG A 22 -6.64 2.95 -6.26
C ARG A 22 -6.48 4.05 -5.20
N LYS A 23 -5.55 3.84 -4.27
CA LYS A 23 -5.26 4.84 -3.23
C LYS A 23 -4.69 6.13 -3.86
N PRO A 24 -5.07 7.31 -3.33
CA PRO A 24 -4.49 8.57 -3.78
C PRO A 24 -2.97 8.56 -3.54
N ALA A 25 -2.24 9.28 -4.41
CA ALA A 25 -0.81 9.46 -4.24
C ALA A 25 -0.53 10.13 -2.88
N LEU A 26 0.48 9.63 -2.16
CA LEU A 26 0.91 10.27 -0.93
C LEU A 26 1.42 11.68 -1.24
N LYS A 27 1.05 12.62 -0.37
CA LYS A 27 1.55 14.00 -0.39
C LYS A 27 2.16 14.31 0.96
N SER A 28 3.24 15.08 0.95
CA SER A 28 3.77 15.63 2.19
C SER A 28 2.91 16.81 2.66
N PRO A 29 2.50 16.87 3.94
CA PRO A 29 1.73 17.99 4.47
C PRO A 29 2.57 19.28 4.58
N ASP A 30 3.85 19.15 4.93
CA ASP A 30 4.72 20.30 5.27
C ASP A 30 5.80 20.55 4.21
N GLY A 31 5.76 19.84 3.08
CA GLY A 31 6.76 19.92 2.02
C GLY A 31 8.09 19.21 2.34
N LYS A 32 8.16 18.48 3.45
CA LYS A 32 9.32 17.66 3.85
C LYS A 32 9.07 16.17 3.63
N CYS A 33 10.13 15.40 3.38
CA CYS A 33 10.04 13.97 3.17
C CYS A 33 9.28 13.28 4.32
N LEU A 34 8.30 12.43 4.00
CA LEU A 34 7.53 11.70 5.02
C LEU A 34 8.38 10.71 5.83
N TRP A 35 9.45 10.19 5.23
CA TRP A 35 10.32 9.18 5.83
C TRP A 35 11.42 9.81 6.70
N CYS A 36 12.37 10.54 6.10
CA CYS A 36 13.47 11.15 6.83
C CYS A 36 13.09 12.45 7.56
N ARG A 37 12.07 13.18 7.09
CA ARG A 37 11.59 14.47 7.63
C ARG A 37 12.61 15.62 7.63
N ASP A 38 13.79 15.39 7.09
CA ASP A 38 14.86 16.40 7.06
C ASP A 38 14.89 17.16 5.73
N GLU A 39 14.80 16.42 4.62
CA GLU A 39 14.95 16.99 3.28
C GLU A 39 13.60 17.38 2.65
N PRO A 40 13.58 18.40 1.75
CA PRO A 40 12.39 18.77 1.01
C PRO A 40 11.94 17.66 0.06
N VAL A 41 10.64 17.59 -0.21
CA VAL A 41 10.09 16.62 -1.18
C VAL A 41 10.40 17.02 -2.62
N VAL A 42 10.54 16.02 -3.49
CA VAL A 42 10.54 16.22 -4.94
C VAL A 42 9.12 16.61 -5.39
N ALA A 43 9.02 17.54 -6.34
CA ALA A 43 7.74 18.00 -6.86
C ALA A 43 6.84 16.84 -7.30
N GLY A 44 5.59 16.82 -6.81
CA GLY A 44 4.62 15.77 -7.12
C GLY A 44 4.80 14.47 -6.32
N THR A 45 5.74 14.41 -5.37
CA THR A 45 5.94 13.25 -4.49
C THR A 45 5.83 13.62 -3.02
N ALA A 46 5.92 12.62 -2.15
CA ALA A 46 5.97 12.80 -0.70
C ALA A 46 7.37 12.57 -0.10
N PHE A 47 8.39 12.37 -0.93
CA PHE A 47 9.72 11.92 -0.51
C PHE A 47 10.81 12.76 -1.17
N CYS A 48 11.97 12.88 -0.50
CA CYS A 48 13.14 13.56 -1.05
C CYS A 48 13.86 12.74 -2.13
N CYS A 49 13.76 11.40 -2.07
CA CYS A 49 14.39 10.49 -3.00
C CYS A 49 13.58 9.19 -3.17
N ALA A 50 13.96 8.38 -4.17
CA ALA A 50 13.32 7.09 -4.42
C ALA A 50 13.50 6.11 -3.25
N GLU A 51 14.70 6.07 -2.65
CA GLU A 51 15.03 5.17 -1.53
C GLU A 51 14.12 5.42 -0.32
N CYS A 52 13.89 6.68 0.05
CA CYS A 52 12.95 7.03 1.13
C CYS A 52 11.53 6.55 0.86
N GLY A 53 11.09 6.60 -0.40
CA GLY A 53 9.78 6.09 -0.81
C GLY A 53 9.68 4.56 -0.72
N GLU A 54 10.75 3.86 -1.12
CA GLU A 54 10.84 2.40 -1.03
C GLU A 54 10.88 1.89 0.40
N ASP A 55 11.66 2.55 1.26
CA ASP A 55 11.78 2.22 2.68
C ASP A 55 10.45 2.45 3.40
N TYR A 56 9.78 3.58 3.13
CA TYR A 56 8.43 3.82 3.62
C TYR A 56 7.45 2.73 3.18
N ALA A 57 7.48 2.34 1.90
CA ALA A 57 6.61 1.28 1.38
C ALA A 57 6.94 -0.10 1.96
N ARG A 58 8.20 -0.39 2.26
CA ARG A 58 8.64 -1.61 2.95
C ARG A 58 8.14 -1.63 4.39
N HIS A 59 8.31 -0.51 5.10
CA HIS A 59 7.84 -0.33 6.48
C HIS A 59 6.31 -0.49 6.57
N GLU A 60 5.54 0.17 5.70
CA GLU A 60 4.07 0.04 5.64
C GLU A 60 3.63 -1.42 5.39
N ARG A 61 4.29 -2.12 4.46
CA ARG A 61 4.02 -3.54 4.20
C ARG A 61 4.31 -4.40 5.43
N GLN A 62 5.44 -4.16 6.09
CA GLN A 62 5.85 -4.90 7.28
C GLN A 62 4.89 -4.66 8.45
N MET A 63 4.47 -3.41 8.68
CA MET A 63 3.50 -3.07 9.73
C MET A 63 2.14 -3.71 9.47
N LYS A 64 1.68 -3.72 8.21
CA LYS A 64 0.42 -4.36 7.82
C LYS A 64 0.47 -5.88 7.96
N GLN A 65 1.62 -6.51 7.71
CA GLN A 65 1.82 -7.95 7.86
C GLN A 65 2.04 -8.35 9.32
N GLY A 66 2.85 -7.61 10.07
CA GLY A 66 3.11 -7.85 11.49
C GLY A 66 1.86 -7.65 12.36
N HIS A 67 0.93 -6.78 11.95
CA HIS A 67 -0.39 -6.68 12.59
C HIS A 67 -1.28 -7.91 12.34
N ARG A 68 -1.09 -8.63 11.22
CA ARG A 68 -1.77 -9.93 11.00
C ARG A 68 -1.18 -11.06 11.85
N SER A 69 0.13 -11.04 12.11
CA SER A 69 0.84 -12.06 12.90
C SER A 69 0.56 -11.97 14.41
N LYS A 70 0.22 -10.78 14.93
CA LYS A 70 -0.08 -10.58 16.37
C LYS A 70 -1.49 -11.03 16.80
N LYS A 71 -2.30 -11.62 15.91
CA LYS A 71 -3.66 -12.06 16.25
C LYS A 71 -3.75 -13.40 16.98
N TYR A 72 -2.65 -14.14 17.13
CA TYR A 72 -2.58 -15.29 18.03
C TYR A 72 -1.15 -15.41 18.59
N PRO A 73 -0.94 -15.29 19.92
CA PRO A 73 0.23 -15.86 20.55
C PRO A 73 0.13 -17.38 20.40
N SER A 74 1.09 -18.00 19.71
CA SER A 74 1.30 -19.44 19.87
C SER A 74 1.93 -19.62 21.24
N ASP A 75 1.12 -19.99 22.24
CA ASP A 75 1.62 -20.46 23.53
C ASP A 75 2.44 -21.73 23.31
N PRO A 76 3.75 -21.74 23.66
CA PRO A 76 4.50 -22.97 23.80
C PRO A 76 4.52 -23.33 25.28
N SER A 77 3.40 -23.84 25.79
CA SER A 77 3.39 -24.53 27.07
C SER A 77 2.54 -25.78 26.94
N GLU A 78 3.19 -26.91 26.72
CA GLU A 78 3.05 -28.03 27.63
C GLU A 78 4.26 -28.95 27.49
N THR A 79 4.78 -29.29 28.66
CA THR A 79 5.95 -30.07 29.02
C THR A 79 5.82 -31.55 28.70
#